data_AF-A0A975T1F5-F1
#
_entry.id   AF-A0A975T1F5-F1
#
_cell.length_a   1.000
_cell.length_b   1.000
_cell.length_c   1.000
_cell.angle_alpha   90.00
_cell.angle_beta   90.00
_cell.angle_gamma   90.00
#
_symmetry.space_group_name_H-M   'P 1'
#
loop_
_entity.id
_entity.type
_entity.pdbx_description
1 polymer ?
#
loop_
_entity_poly.entity_id
_entity_poly.type
_entity_poly.pdbx_seq_one_letter_code
_entity_poly.pdbx_strand_id
1 'polypeptide(L)' 'MMSYTCEGCYGEVTLDQAFLRSINLRTLAWCRDCWFERHPELGIIPQQRKVAASETAARRWTTRR' A
#
# COMPACT_ATOMS: atom_id res chain seq x y z
N MET A 1 -10.46 -7.00 -8.99
CA MET A 1 -9.57 -5.84 -8.80
C MET A 1 -9.34 -5.66 -7.31
N MET A 2 -8.12 -5.43 -6.85
CA MET A 2 -7.86 -5.16 -5.43
C MET A 2 -8.17 -3.67 -5.15
N SER A 3 -9.27 -3.42 -4.44
CA SER A 3 -9.63 -2.10 -3.90
C SER A 3 -9.37 -2.08 -2.40
N TYR A 4 -9.11 -0.88 -1.87
CA TYR A 4 -8.96 -0.60 -0.45
C TYR A 4 -10.01 0.44 -0.03
N THR A 5 -10.34 0.43 1.25
CA THR A 5 -11.18 1.45 1.86
C THR A 5 -10.30 2.54 2.46
N CYS A 6 -10.55 3.79 2.09
CA CYS A 6 -9.88 4.94 2.70
C CYS A 6 -10.24 5.04 4.18
N GLU A 7 -9.25 5.16 5.06
CA GLU A 7 -9.47 5.26 6.50
C GLU A 7 -10.08 6.62 6.91
N GLY A 8 -9.91 7.65 6.09
CA GLY A 8 -10.45 9.00 6.36
C GLY A 8 -11.93 9.16 5.97
N CYS A 9 -12.28 8.80 4.73
CA CYS A 9 -13.60 9.05 4.17
C CYS A 9 -14.44 7.78 3.92
N TYR A 10 -13.89 6.59 4.22
CA TYR A 10 -14.49 5.28 3.93
C TYR A 10 -14.83 5.03 2.45
N GLY A 11 -14.33 5.88 1.55
CA GLY A 11 -14.47 5.71 0.11
C GLY A 11 -13.62 4.55 -0.42
N GLU A 12 -14.06 3.96 -1.53
CA GLU A 12 -13.27 2.96 -2.24
C GLU A 12 -12.15 3.62 -3.04
N VAL A 13 -10.93 3.09 -2.92
CA VAL A 13 -9.75 3.52 -3.67
C VAL A 13 -9.04 2.31 -4.27
N THR A 14 -8.54 2.46 -5.50
CA THR A 14 -7.77 1.41 -6.16
C THR A 14 -6.33 1.36 -5.62
N LEU A 15 -5.65 0.22 -5.73
CA LEU A 15 -4.24 0.09 -5.31
C LEU A 15 -3.32 1.18 -5.89
N ASP A 16 -3.56 1.61 -7.14
CA ASP A 16 -2.77 2.63 -7.83
C ASP A 16 -2.99 4.05 -7.26
N GLN A 17 -4.14 4.26 -6.62
CA GLN A 17 -4.54 5.55 -6.04
C GLN A 17 -4.42 5.57 -4.50
N ALA A 18 -4.33 4.39 -3.87
CA ALA A 18 -4.38 4.24 -2.42
C ALA A 18 -3.00 4.41 -1.77
N PHE A 19 -2.83 5.42 -0.93
CA PHE A 19 -1.62 5.58 -0.12
C PHE A 19 -1.63 4.60 1.05
N LEU A 20 -0.80 3.56 0.94
CA LEU A 20 -0.72 2.49 1.94
C LEU A 20 0.33 2.81 3.00
N ARG A 21 -0.05 2.69 4.28
CA ARG A 21 0.86 2.80 5.41
C ARG A 21 0.61 1.69 6.41
N SER A 22 1.68 1.04 6.85
CA SER A 22 1.60 0.04 7.93
C SER A 22 1.72 0.72 9.28
N ILE A 23 0.68 0.66 10.10
CA ILE A 23 0.64 1.16 11.48
C ILE A 23 0.20 0.03 12.39
N ASN A 24 0.95 -0.28 13.44
CA ASN A 24 0.64 -1.35 14.40
C ASN A 24 0.29 -2.70 13.71
N LEU A 25 1.10 -3.10 12.72
CA LEU A 25 0.90 -4.32 11.91
C LEU A 25 -0.38 -4.33 11.04
N ARG A 26 -1.12 -3.21 10.98
CA ARG A 26 -2.30 -3.04 10.14
C ARG A 26 -1.95 -2.19 8.92
N THR A 27 -2.38 -2.62 7.74
CA THR A 27 -2.25 -1.82 6.51
C THR A 27 -3.44 -0.88 6.44
N LEU A 28 -3.18 0.42 6.51
CA LEU A 28 -4.17 1.46 6.33
C LEU A 28 -4.03 2.05 4.93
N ALA A 29 -5.15 2.30 4.28
CA ALA A 29 -5.21 2.93 2.96
C ALA A 29 -5.82 4.31 3.08
N TRP A 30 -5.32 5.25 2.29
CA TRP A 30 -5.78 6.62 2.27
C TRP A 30 -5.97 7.08 0.82
N CYS A 31 -7.05 7.81 0.55
CA CYS A 31 -7.17 8.57 -0.69
C CYS A 31 -6.24 9.78 -0.66
N ARG A 32 -6.02 10.40 -1.82
CA ARG A 32 -5.16 11.60 -1.95
C ARG A 32 -5.57 12.72 -1.03
N ASP A 33 -6.85 13.06 -1.01
CA ASP A 33 -7.35 14.21 -0.25
C ASP A 33 -7.17 13.99 1.26
N CYS A 34 -7.61 12.84 1.77
CA CYS A 34 -7.45 12.49 3.19
C CYS A 34 -5.98 12.34 3.60
N TRP A 35 -5.10 11.89 2.69
CA TRP A 35 -3.67 11.81 2.97
C TRP A 35 -3.07 13.19 3.23
N PHE A 36 -3.32 14.17 2.36
CA PHE A 36 -2.78 15.53 2.51
C PHE A 36 -3.41 16.29 3.67
N GLU A 37 -4.69 16.06 3.95
CA GLU A 37 -5.36 16.64 5.13
C GLU A 37 -4.76 16.12 6.44
N ARG A 38 -4.46 14.81 6.50
CA ARG A 38 -3.93 14.15 7.71
C ARG A 38 -2.43 14.34 7.90
N HIS A 39 -1.68 14.51 6.82
CA HIS A 39 -0.23 14.61 6.81
C HIS A 39 0.29 15.84 6.04
N PRO A 40 -0.10 17.06 6.42
CA PRO A 40 0.29 18.28 5.71
C PRO A 40 1.82 18.52 5.79
N GLU A 41 2.45 18.08 6.87
CA GLU A 41 3.89 18.22 7.14
C GLU A 41 4.77 17.28 6.31
N LEU A 42 4.21 16.15 5.85
CA LEU A 42 4.99 15.18 5.10
C LEU A 42 5.27 15.67 3.69
N GLY A 43 4.40 16.52 3.11
CA GLY A 43 4.54 17.17 1.79
C GLY A 43 4.81 16.25 0.59
N ILE A 44 5.04 14.97 0.87
CA ILE A 44 5.66 13.97 0.03
C ILE A 44 4.79 12.74 0.19
N ILE A 45 4.23 12.32 -0.93
CA ILE A 45 3.57 11.04 -1.05
C ILE A 45 4.65 9.96 -0.87
N PRO A 46 4.53 9.04 0.10
CA PRO A 46 5.50 7.95 0.23
C PRO A 46 5.49 7.18 -1.08
N GLN A 47 6.68 6.99 -1.66
CA GLN A 47 6.85 6.24 -2.89
C GLN A 47 6.25 4.85 -2.67
N GLN A 48 5.07 4.60 -3.24
CA GLN A 48 4.42 3.32 -3.10
C GLN A 48 5.36 2.28 -3.67
N ARG A 49 5.73 1.28 -2.86
CA ARG A 49 6.43 0.11 -3.37
C ARG A 49 5.47 -0.54 -4.35
N LYS A 50 5.69 -0.30 -5.65
CA LYS A 50 5.09 -1.12 -6.69
C LYS A 50 5.57 -2.53 -6.40
N VAL A 51 4.69 -3.38 -5.87
CA VAL A 51 4.94 -4.81 -5.84
C VAL A 51 5.11 -5.17 -7.30
N ALA A 52 6.34 -5.44 -7.73
CA ALA A 52 6.59 -5.91 -9.07
C ALA A 52 5.69 -7.13 -9.26
N ALA A 53 4.73 -7.02 -10.18
CA ALA A 53 3.88 -8.13 -10.59
C ALA A 53 4.75 -9.08 -11.43
N SER A 54 5.69 -9.77 -10.79
CA SER A 54 6.70 -10.70 -11.33
C SER A 54 7.71 -10.87 -10.19
N GLU A 55 7.87 -11.98 -9.48
CA GLU A 55 7.71 -13.38 -9.83
C GLU A 55 7.31 -14.16 -8.59
N THR A 56 6.53 -15.20 -8.83
CA THR A 56 6.45 -16.40 -8.01
C THR A 56 7.86 -16.98 -7.82
N ALA A 57 8.66 -16.40 -6.93
CA ALA A 57 9.88 -17.02 -6.45
C ALA A 57 9.49 -18.15 -5.51
N ALA A 58 9.02 -19.24 -6.12
CA ALA A 58 8.99 -20.56 -5.52
C ALA A 58 10.42 -20.83 -5.03
N ARG A 59 10.67 -20.56 -3.74
CA ARG A 59 11.84 -21.04 -3.02
C ARG A 59 11.74 -22.57 -3.00
N ARG A 60 12.11 -23.22 -4.10
CA ARG A 60 12.53 -24.61 -4.13
C ARG A 60 13.80 -24.66 -3.30
N TRP A 61 13.65 -25.09 -2.05
CA TRP A 61 14.75 -25.65 -1.29
C TRP A 61 15.19 -26.94 -1.98
N THR A 62 16.04 -26.84 -3.00
CA THR A 62 16.83 -27.99 -3.42
C THR A 62 17.98 -28.12 -2.44
N THR A 63 17.73 -28.86 -1.37
CA THR A 63 18.79 -29.46 -0.55
C THR A 63 19.71 -30.23 -1.49
N ARG A 64 20.96 -29.80 -1.59
CA ARG A 64 22.02 -30.46 -2.37
C ARG A 64 22.76 -31.41 -1.43
N ARG A 65 22.82 -32.67 -1.87
CA ARG A 65 23.65 -33.80 -1.41
C ARG A 65 23.19 -34.56 -0.18
#